data_AF-A0A661KTH8-F1
#
_entry.id   AF-A0A661KTH8-F1
#
_cell.length_a   1.000
_cell.length_b   1.000
_cell.length_c   1.000
_cell.angle_alpha   90.00
_cell.angle_beta   90.00
_cell.angle_gamma   90.00
#
_symmetry.space_group_name_H-M   'P 1'
#
loop_
_entity.id
_entity.type
_entity.pdbx_description
1 polymer ?
#
loop_
_entity_poly.entity_id
_entity_poly.type
_entity_poly.pdbx_seq_one_letter_code
_entity_poly.pdbx_strand_id
1 'polypeptide(L)'
;MNVLWNLVSKSPIIWQNPLAIPSLLKELYIDVVNDLGNYDYPTHLINIVALPKSGSTWLFSLLGKIPGFNMCPGMLRPLDLSASELWNHDISQKMLDSIPKHKYTVLKLHTRPTRANLELLERNNIRTVVLIRDLRTMAVSRYRHERADKKSWCYKMYNSWSLEDGMWHNLIMVKNEYFPWVKDWV
;
A
#
# COMPACT_ATOMS: atom_id res chain seq x y z
N MET A 1 -32.00 10.00 -5.62
CA MET A 1 -31.22 9.54 -6.78
C MET A 1 -30.16 10.53 -7.29
N ASN A 2 -30.20 11.84 -6.97
CA ASN A 2 -29.25 12.83 -7.52
C ASN A 2 -28.03 13.18 -6.66
N VAL A 3 -27.92 12.69 -5.42
CA VAL A 3 -26.76 12.99 -4.54
C VAL A 3 -25.55 12.10 -4.87
N LEU A 4 -25.79 10.83 -5.22
CA LEU A 4 -24.74 9.88 -5.60
C LEU A 4 -24.07 10.25 -6.93
N TRP A 5 -24.82 10.79 -7.89
CA TRP A 5 -24.28 11.20 -9.19
C TRP A 5 -23.32 12.41 -9.11
N ASN A 6 -23.56 13.33 -8.17
CA ASN A 6 -22.71 14.51 -7.98
C ASN A 6 -21.39 14.20 -7.23
N LEU A 7 -21.33 13.09 -6.48
CA LEU A 7 -20.08 12.59 -5.89
C LEU A 7 -19.19 11.87 -6.92
N VAL A 8 -19.81 11.24 -7.93
CA VAL A 8 -19.11 10.52 -9.00
C VAL A 8 -18.44 11.48 -10.00
N SER A 9 -18.99 12.67 -10.24
CA SER A 9 -18.52 13.58 -11.30
C SER A 9 -17.32 14.45 -10.93
N LYS A 10 -16.92 14.51 -9.65
CA LYS A 10 -15.83 15.38 -9.16
C LYS A 10 -14.64 14.65 -8.52
N SER A 11 -14.60 13.32 -8.57
CA SER A 11 -13.56 12.54 -7.91
C SER A 11 -12.59 11.90 -8.91
N PRO A 12 -11.28 11.84 -8.59
CA PRO A 12 -10.25 11.45 -9.55
C PRO A 12 -10.37 9.96 -9.88
N ILE A 13 -10.45 9.63 -11.17
CA ILE A 13 -10.09 8.38 -11.89
C ILE A 13 -10.68 7.02 -11.39
N ILE A 14 -11.09 6.91 -10.13
CA ILE A 14 -11.51 5.69 -9.43
C ILE A 14 -12.91 5.25 -9.88
N TRP A 15 -13.76 6.19 -10.29
CA TRP A 15 -15.17 5.93 -10.62
C TRP A 15 -15.42 5.39 -12.04
N GLN A 16 -14.38 5.33 -12.90
CA GLN A 16 -14.51 4.80 -14.26
C GLN A 16 -14.29 3.27 -14.34
N ASN A 17 -14.10 2.59 -13.21
CA ASN A 17 -13.84 1.15 -13.17
C ASN A 17 -15.11 0.37 -12.77
N PRO A 18 -15.68 -0.51 -13.61
CA PRO A 18 -16.86 -1.31 -13.28
C PRO A 18 -16.67 -2.25 -12.06
N LEU A 19 -15.42 -2.54 -11.67
CA LEU A 19 -15.09 -3.31 -10.46
C LEU A 19 -15.08 -2.48 -9.16
N ALA A 20 -15.24 -1.16 -9.26
CA ALA A 20 -15.20 -0.25 -8.11
C ALA A 20 -16.43 -0.43 -7.20
N ILE A 21 -17.63 -0.60 -7.77
CA ILE A 21 -18.87 -0.72 -7.00
C ILE A 21 -18.90 -1.99 -6.13
N PRO A 22 -18.60 -3.20 -6.66
CA PRO A 22 -18.53 -4.40 -5.83
C PRO A 22 -17.47 -4.32 -4.72
N SER A 23 -16.31 -3.70 -5.02
CA SER A 23 -15.23 -3.53 -4.04
C SER A 23 -15.63 -2.58 -2.91
N LEU A 24 -16.30 -1.47 -3.23
CA LEU A 24 -16.83 -0.52 -2.27
C LEU A 24 -17.88 -1.14 -1.35
N LEU A 25 -18.85 -1.88 -1.92
CA LEU A 25 -19.89 -2.56 -1.15
C LEU A 25 -19.30 -3.63 -0.21
N LYS A 26 -18.28 -4.35 -0.68
CA LYS A 26 -17.55 -5.31 0.15
C LYS A 26 -16.84 -4.63 1.32
N GLU A 27 -16.18 -3.50 1.06
CA GLU A 27 -15.50 -2.73 2.13
C GLU A 27 -16.51 -2.21 3.14
N LEU A 28 -17.64 -1.65 2.69
CA LEU A 28 -18.71 -1.18 3.57
C LEU A 28 -19.31 -2.30 4.43
N TYR A 29 -19.53 -3.48 3.84
CA TYR A 29 -20.04 -4.64 4.59
C TYR A 29 -19.06 -5.07 5.70
N ILE A 30 -17.76 -5.14 5.39
CA ILE A 30 -16.72 -5.46 6.37
C ILE A 30 -16.70 -4.42 7.49
N ASP A 31 -16.78 -3.14 7.16
CA ASP A 31 -16.84 -2.05 8.14
C ASP A 31 -18.02 -2.21 9.10
N VAL A 32 -19.23 -2.47 8.58
CA VAL A 32 -20.43 -2.66 9.43
C VAL A 32 -20.26 -3.88 10.34
N VAL A 33 -19.77 -5.00 9.82
CA VAL A 33 -19.54 -6.22 10.63
C VAL A 33 -18.49 -5.96 11.72
N ASN A 34 -17.43 -5.21 11.40
CA ASN A 34 -16.39 -4.86 12.35
C ASN A 34 -16.91 -3.87 13.41
N ASP A 35 -17.74 -2.90 13.04
CA ASP A 35 -18.28 -1.90 13.98
C ASP A 35 -19.31 -2.50 14.96
N LEU A 36 -19.96 -3.61 14.59
CA LEU A 36 -20.88 -4.35 15.47
C LEU A 36 -20.18 -5.31 16.44
N GLY A 37 -18.89 -5.59 16.23
CA GLY A 37 -18.13 -6.49 17.08
C GLY A 37 -17.50 -5.79 18.28
N ASN A 38 -17.40 -6.49 19.41
CA ASN A 38 -16.66 -6.03 20.58
C ASN A 38 -15.26 -6.64 20.55
N TYR A 39 -14.26 -5.83 20.20
CA TYR A 39 -12.86 -6.27 20.10
C TYR A 39 -11.98 -5.43 21.04
N ASP A 40 -11.07 -6.10 21.75
CA ASP A 40 -10.09 -5.49 22.65
C ASP A 40 -8.68 -5.96 22.27
N TYR A 41 -8.16 -5.46 21.16
CA TYR A 41 -6.78 -5.74 20.75
C TYR A 41 -5.83 -4.72 21.37
N PRO A 42 -4.59 -5.12 21.72
CA PRO A 42 -3.62 -4.23 22.37
C PRO A 42 -3.12 -3.10 21.46
N THR A 43 -3.53 -3.05 20.18
CA THR A 43 -3.05 -2.07 19.22
C THR A 43 -4.13 -1.77 18.19
N HIS A 44 -4.50 -0.50 18.09
CA HIS A 44 -5.47 0.00 17.13
C HIS A 44 -4.89 0.13 15.71
N LEU A 45 -3.57 0.33 15.55
CA LEU A 45 -2.94 0.56 14.26
C LEU A 45 -1.69 -0.29 14.07
N ILE A 46 -1.71 -1.14 13.05
CA ILE A 46 -0.54 -1.91 12.60
C ILE A 46 -0.11 -1.38 11.24
N ASN A 47 1.09 -0.82 11.16
CA ASN A 47 1.69 -0.36 9.91
C ASN A 47 2.56 -1.48 9.30
N ILE A 48 2.29 -1.84 8.05
CA ILE A 48 3.12 -2.73 7.25
C ILE A 48 3.96 -1.85 6.33
N VAL A 49 5.26 -1.78 6.60
CA VAL A 49 6.22 -1.18 5.66
C VAL A 49 6.88 -2.32 4.90
N ALA A 50 6.76 -2.32 3.58
CA ALA A 50 7.22 -3.46 2.81
C ALA A 50 8.02 -3.05 1.59
N LEU A 51 9.05 -3.83 1.29
CA LEU A 51 9.70 -3.78 0.00
C LEU A 51 8.69 -4.18 -1.10
N PRO A 52 8.59 -3.47 -2.24
CA PRO A 52 7.73 -3.90 -3.33
C PRO A 52 7.98 -5.36 -3.71
N LYS A 53 6.90 -6.13 -3.88
CA LYS A 53 6.92 -7.58 -4.20
C LYS A 53 7.53 -8.49 -3.10
N SER A 54 7.63 -8.03 -1.85
CA SER A 54 8.05 -8.87 -0.71
C SER A 54 6.94 -9.73 -0.09
N GLY A 55 5.68 -9.56 -0.51
CA GLY A 55 4.53 -10.27 0.08
C GLY A 55 3.60 -9.37 0.90
N SER A 56 3.75 -8.05 0.80
CA SER A 56 2.94 -7.08 1.54
C SER A 56 1.44 -7.26 1.36
N THR A 57 1.00 -7.62 0.15
CA THR A 57 -0.43 -7.86 -0.13
C THR A 57 -0.94 -9.11 0.59
N TRP A 58 -0.13 -10.17 0.70
CA TRP A 58 -0.50 -11.37 1.43
C TRP A 58 -0.67 -11.09 2.92
N LEU A 59 0.32 -10.45 3.56
CA LEU A 59 0.24 -10.09 4.98
C LEU A 59 -0.90 -9.10 5.25
N PHE A 60 -1.07 -8.10 4.39
CA PHE A 60 -2.15 -7.12 4.49
C PHE A 60 -3.54 -7.78 4.42
N SER A 61 -3.72 -8.72 3.49
CA SER A 61 -4.97 -9.50 3.40
C SER A 61 -5.14 -10.50 4.54
N LEU A 62 -4.06 -11.05 5.10
CA LEU A 62 -4.11 -11.92 6.26
C LEU A 62 -4.59 -11.14 7.49
N LEU A 63 -3.98 -10.00 7.78
CA LEU A 63 -4.37 -9.15 8.92
C LEU A 63 -5.77 -8.55 8.72
N GLY A 64 -6.15 -8.19 7.49
CA GLY A 64 -7.50 -7.73 7.18
C GLY A 64 -8.60 -8.79 7.29
N LYS A 65 -8.25 -10.07 7.50
CA LYS A 65 -9.20 -11.14 7.82
C LYS A 65 -9.38 -11.33 9.33
N ILE A 66 -8.58 -10.67 10.16
CA ILE A 66 -8.76 -10.68 11.61
C ILE A 66 -10.02 -9.85 11.92
N PRO A 67 -11.01 -10.40 12.64
CA PRO A 67 -12.23 -9.66 13.00
C PRO A 67 -11.91 -8.33 13.69
N GLY A 68 -12.58 -7.25 13.30
CA GLY A 68 -12.38 -5.90 13.82
C GLY A 68 -11.35 -5.06 13.03
N PHE A 69 -10.41 -5.69 12.33
CA PHE A 69 -9.40 -4.96 11.55
C PHE A 69 -9.92 -4.52 10.18
N ASN A 70 -9.69 -3.25 9.87
CA ASN A 70 -9.99 -2.64 8.59
C ASN A 70 -8.71 -2.36 7.80
N MET A 71 -8.78 -2.50 6.48
CA MET A 71 -7.62 -2.33 5.60
C MET A 71 -7.50 -0.86 5.15
N CYS A 72 -6.28 -0.31 5.23
CA CYS A 72 -5.94 1.06 4.82
C CYS A 72 -4.60 1.08 4.04
N PRO A 73 -4.46 1.82 2.92
CA PRO A 73 -5.53 2.54 2.22
C PRO A 73 -6.61 1.61 1.66
N GLY A 74 -7.84 2.13 1.59
CA GLY A 74 -9.01 1.50 0.98
C GLY A 74 -9.82 2.51 0.16
N MET A 75 -10.91 2.08 -0.49
CA MET A 75 -11.77 3.00 -1.24
C MET A 75 -12.53 3.94 -0.30
N LEU A 76 -12.94 3.45 0.88
CA LEU A 76 -13.59 4.25 1.92
C LEU A 76 -12.60 5.08 2.75
N ARG A 77 -11.31 4.77 2.66
CA ARG A 77 -10.23 5.35 3.46
C ARG A 77 -9.02 5.70 2.58
N PRO A 78 -9.14 6.72 1.70
CA PRO A 78 -7.99 7.23 0.99
C PRO A 78 -7.04 7.92 1.98
N LEU A 79 -5.73 7.77 1.75
CA LEU A 79 -4.72 8.50 2.50
C LEU A 79 -4.56 9.90 1.94
N ASP A 80 -4.47 10.91 2.82
CA ASP A 80 -4.18 12.29 2.43
C ASP A 80 -2.66 12.48 2.26
N LEU A 81 -2.19 12.23 1.03
CA LEU A 81 -0.79 12.35 0.63
C LEU A 81 -0.63 13.34 -0.53
N SER A 82 0.36 14.23 -0.42
CA SER A 82 0.85 15.03 -1.54
C SER A 82 1.61 14.18 -2.55
N ALA A 83 1.75 14.71 -3.78
CA ALA A 83 2.51 14.04 -4.84
C ALA A 83 3.99 13.81 -4.44
N SER A 84 4.60 14.76 -3.72
CA SER A 84 5.97 14.63 -3.23
C SER A 84 6.13 13.54 -2.19
N GLU A 85 5.19 13.42 -1.24
CA GLU A 85 5.23 12.36 -0.22
C GLU A 85 5.07 10.98 -0.87
N LEU A 86 4.17 10.86 -1.84
CA LEU A 86 3.98 9.63 -2.60
C LEU A 86 5.26 9.21 -3.35
N TRP A 87 5.92 10.16 -4.02
CA TRP A 87 7.14 9.91 -4.80
C TRP A 87 8.34 9.57 -3.92
N ASN A 88 8.52 10.26 -2.80
CA ASN A 88 9.64 10.04 -1.88
C ASN A 88 9.42 8.89 -0.90
N HIS A 89 8.20 8.33 -0.87
CA HIS A 89 7.77 7.38 0.15
C HIS A 89 7.91 7.95 1.57
N ASP A 90 7.53 9.21 1.73
CA ASP A 90 7.48 9.87 3.03
C ASP A 90 6.08 9.81 3.63
N ILE A 91 6.01 10.02 4.94
CA ILE A 91 4.77 10.11 5.70
C ILE A 91 4.68 11.48 6.38
N SER A 92 3.46 11.93 6.64
CA SER A 92 3.20 13.14 7.41
C SER A 92 2.13 12.93 8.46
N GLN A 93 2.10 13.84 9.43
CA GLN A 93 1.05 13.88 10.43
C GLN A 93 -0.33 14.00 9.79
N LYS A 94 -0.46 14.78 8.71
CA LYS A 94 -1.71 14.93 7.96
C LYS A 94 -2.22 13.59 7.42
N MET A 95 -1.34 12.80 6.84
CA MET A 95 -1.68 11.44 6.39
C MET A 95 -2.12 10.56 7.56
N LEU A 96 -1.38 10.58 8.68
CA LEU A 96 -1.72 9.78 9.86
C LEU A 96 -3.06 10.18 10.48
N ASP A 97 -3.39 11.48 10.48
CA ASP A 97 -4.67 11.98 10.99
C ASP A 97 -5.86 11.59 10.10
N SER A 98 -5.64 11.20 8.84
CA SER A 98 -6.68 10.64 7.97
C SER A 98 -7.08 9.21 8.33
N ILE A 99 -6.30 8.54 9.20
CA ILE A 99 -6.55 7.16 9.62
C ILE A 99 -7.62 7.15 10.74
N PRO A 100 -8.66 6.29 10.66
CA PRO A 100 -9.68 6.22 11.69
C PRO A 100 -9.13 5.81 13.07
N LYS A 101 -9.20 6.73 14.05
CA LYS A 101 -8.67 6.52 15.41
C LYS A 101 -9.50 5.58 16.28
N HIS A 102 -10.77 5.35 15.91
CA HIS A 102 -11.71 4.50 16.66
C HIS A 102 -11.86 3.09 16.06
N LYS A 103 -11.10 2.75 15.02
CA LYS A 103 -11.16 1.45 14.36
C LYS A 103 -9.80 0.77 14.38
N TYR A 104 -9.79 -0.54 14.60
CA TYR A 104 -8.59 -1.33 14.36
C TYR A 104 -8.25 -1.27 12.87
N THR A 105 -7.03 -0.90 12.55
CA THR A 105 -6.59 -0.58 11.20
C THR A 105 -5.26 -1.26 10.90
N VAL A 106 -5.20 -1.91 9.74
CA VAL A 106 -3.95 -2.32 9.12
C VAL A 106 -3.62 -1.27 8.07
N LEU A 107 -2.51 -0.57 8.25
CA LEU A 107 -1.95 0.38 7.30
C LEU A 107 -0.88 -0.33 6.47
N LYS A 108 -0.82 -0.08 5.16
CA LYS A 108 0.22 -0.61 4.28
C LYS A 108 0.90 0.50 3.50
N LEU A 109 2.20 0.65 3.69
CA LEU A 109 3.04 1.67 3.06
C LEU A 109 4.35 1.09 2.50
N HIS A 110 5.03 1.88 1.68
CA HIS A 110 6.38 1.61 1.16
C HIS A 110 7.43 2.55 1.76
N THR A 111 7.11 3.15 2.91
CA THR A 111 7.85 4.24 3.56
C THR A 111 9.34 3.93 3.72
N ARG A 112 10.19 4.94 3.53
CA ARG A 112 11.63 4.87 3.82
C ARG A 112 11.90 5.18 5.29
N PRO A 113 12.94 4.61 5.93
CA PRO A 113 13.25 4.86 7.33
C PRO A 113 14.08 6.14 7.47
N THR A 114 13.62 7.23 6.84
CA THR A 114 14.23 8.54 7.05
C THR A 114 14.00 8.95 8.50
N ARG A 115 14.90 9.77 9.06
CA ARG A 115 14.77 10.27 10.43
C ARG A 115 13.39 10.88 10.69
N ALA A 116 12.88 11.69 9.76
CA ALA A 116 11.56 12.31 9.89
C ALA A 116 10.43 11.28 9.93
N ASN A 117 10.49 10.23 9.10
CA ASN A 117 9.48 9.17 9.10
C ASN A 117 9.54 8.35 10.39
N LEU A 118 10.73 7.99 10.87
CA LEU A 118 10.91 7.25 12.11
C LEU A 118 10.39 8.04 13.33
N GLU A 119 10.77 9.32 13.44
CA GLU A 119 10.28 10.21 14.50
C GLU A 119 8.75 10.38 14.47
N LEU A 120 8.12 10.33 13.30
CA LEU A 120 6.66 10.35 13.19
C LEU A 120 6.01 9.04 13.65
N LEU A 121 6.57 7.88 13.26
CA LEU A 121 6.10 6.57 13.69
C LEU A 121 6.22 6.39 15.21
N GLU A 122 7.36 6.78 15.78
CA GLU A 122 7.63 6.69 17.22
C GLU A 122 6.71 7.60 18.03
N ARG A 123 6.60 8.88 17.65
CA ARG A 123 5.76 9.87 18.35
C ARG A 123 4.28 9.48 18.36
N ASN A 124 3.80 8.82 17.31
CA ASN A 124 2.42 8.35 17.22
C ASN A 124 2.26 6.91 17.74
N ASN A 125 3.30 6.31 18.32
CA ASN A 125 3.31 4.93 18.86
C ASN A 125 2.78 3.89 17.84
N ILE A 126 3.20 4.02 16.58
CA ILE A 126 2.72 3.18 15.48
C ILE A 126 3.54 1.89 15.44
N ARG A 127 2.89 0.77 15.76
CA ARG A 127 3.52 -0.55 15.64
C ARG A 127 3.77 -0.87 14.18
N THR A 128 5.04 -1.01 13.82
CA THR A 128 5.46 -1.19 12.43
C THR A 128 6.07 -2.57 12.22
N VAL A 129 5.58 -3.27 11.20
CA VAL A 129 6.14 -4.52 10.68
C VAL A 129 6.86 -4.22 9.38
N VAL A 130 8.16 -4.50 9.35
CA VAL A 130 8.99 -4.32 8.15
C VAL A 130 9.10 -5.64 7.41
N LEU A 131 8.60 -5.69 6.17
CA LEU A 131 8.63 -6.90 5.34
C LEU A 131 9.68 -6.80 4.23
N ILE A 132 10.81 -7.44 4.47
CA ILE A 132 11.89 -7.64 3.50
C ILE A 132 11.79 -9.01 2.82
N ARG A 133 12.38 -9.13 1.63
CA ARG A 133 12.52 -10.39 0.89
C ARG A 133 13.88 -10.40 0.22
N ASP A 134 14.44 -11.59 0.03
CA ASP A 134 15.63 -11.79 -0.81
C ASP A 134 15.47 -11.05 -2.16
N LEU A 135 16.42 -10.16 -2.45
CA LEU A 135 16.35 -9.25 -3.60
C LEU A 135 16.38 -9.99 -4.93
N ARG A 136 17.01 -11.17 -5.00
CA ARG A 136 17.06 -12.00 -6.23
C ARG A 136 15.68 -12.53 -6.56
N THR A 137 14.98 -13.05 -5.55
CA THR A 137 13.62 -13.56 -5.72
C THR A 137 12.62 -12.43 -5.97
N MET A 138 12.80 -11.30 -5.29
CA MET A 138 12.02 -10.09 -5.51
C MET A 138 12.17 -9.59 -6.96
N ALA A 139 13.40 -9.54 -7.49
CA ALA A 139 13.69 -9.12 -8.86
C ALA A 139 12.90 -9.93 -9.90
N VAL A 140 12.86 -11.26 -9.75
CA VAL A 140 12.06 -12.13 -10.64
C VAL A 140 10.56 -11.81 -10.54
N SER A 141 10.05 -11.62 -9.31
CA SER A 141 8.64 -11.28 -9.09
C SER A 141 8.27 -9.92 -9.68
N ARG A 142 9.14 -8.92 -9.54
CA ARG A 142 8.98 -7.59 -10.16
C ARG A 142 8.95 -7.70 -11.67
N TYR A 143 9.97 -8.31 -12.28
CA TYR A 143 10.04 -8.44 -13.74
C TYR A 143 8.77 -9.07 -14.34
N ARG A 144 8.28 -10.16 -13.74
CA ARG A 144 7.01 -10.80 -14.18
C ARG A 144 5.81 -9.88 -13.98
N HIS A 145 5.77 -9.12 -12.89
CA HIS A 145 4.68 -8.18 -12.63
C HIS A 145 4.66 -7.02 -13.63
N GLU A 146 5.81 -6.37 -13.87
CA GLU A 146 5.94 -5.26 -14.82
C GLU A 146 5.57 -5.70 -16.25
N ARG A 147 5.87 -6.95 -16.62
CA ARG A 147 5.45 -7.52 -17.91
C ARG A 147 3.95 -7.77 -18.04
N ALA A 148 3.27 -8.03 -16.93
CA ALA A 148 1.83 -8.32 -16.92
C ALA A 148 0.97 -7.06 -16.76
N ASP A 149 1.48 -6.05 -16.05
CA ASP A 149 0.74 -4.82 -15.79
C ASP A 149 0.83 -3.83 -16.96
N LYS A 150 -0.24 -3.71 -17.74
CA LYS A 150 -0.34 -2.78 -18.89
C LYS A 150 -0.17 -1.31 -18.51
N LYS A 151 -0.32 -0.95 -17.24
CA LYS A 151 -0.15 0.43 -16.73
C LYS A 151 1.29 0.71 -16.30
N SER A 152 2.12 -0.32 -16.16
CA SER A 152 3.52 -0.13 -15.84
C SER A 152 4.23 0.64 -16.95
N TRP A 153 5.09 1.58 -16.56
CA TRP A 153 5.98 2.27 -17.49
C TRP A 153 6.97 1.31 -18.17
N CYS A 154 7.32 0.20 -17.52
CA CYS A 154 8.19 -0.85 -18.07
C CYS A 154 7.46 -1.83 -18.99
N TYR A 155 6.12 -1.85 -19.03
CA TYR A 155 5.34 -2.87 -19.75
C TYR A 155 5.74 -3.01 -21.21
N LYS A 156 5.80 -1.89 -21.93
CA LYS A 156 6.13 -1.87 -23.36
C LYS A 156 7.56 -2.34 -23.60
N MET A 157 8.52 -1.86 -22.78
CA MET A 157 9.94 -2.21 -22.89
C MET A 157 10.16 -3.71 -22.63
N TYR A 158 9.64 -4.24 -21.52
CA TYR A 158 9.89 -5.63 -21.15
C TYR A 158 9.16 -6.66 -22.02
N ASN A 159 8.16 -6.24 -22.79
CA ASN A 159 7.50 -7.10 -23.77
C ASN A 159 8.09 -6.96 -25.18
N SER A 160 8.92 -5.94 -25.46
CA SER A 160 9.63 -5.81 -26.73
C SER A 160 11.09 -6.25 -26.67
N TRP A 161 11.72 -6.22 -25.49
CA TRP A 161 13.11 -6.62 -25.29
C TRP A 161 13.29 -8.13 -25.14
N SER A 162 14.52 -8.59 -25.31
CA SER A 162 14.91 -9.95 -24.95
C SER A 162 14.74 -10.17 -23.43
N LEU A 163 14.64 -11.45 -23.02
CA LEU A 163 14.58 -11.79 -21.60
C LEU A 163 15.83 -11.28 -20.86
N GLU A 164 17.00 -11.42 -21.48
CA GLU A 164 18.29 -11.04 -20.90
C GLU A 164 18.37 -9.52 -20.68
N ASP A 165 18.09 -8.72 -21.71
CA ASP A 165 18.10 -7.25 -21.62
C ASP A 165 17.09 -6.74 -20.59
N GLY A 166 15.87 -7.29 -20.62
CA GLY A 166 14.82 -6.94 -19.68
C GLY A 166 15.18 -7.29 -18.23
N MET A 167 15.81 -8.44 -18.02
CA MET A 167 16.26 -8.84 -16.69
C MET A 167 17.45 -7.99 -16.23
N TRP A 168 18.40 -7.68 -17.11
CA TRP A 168 19.54 -6.83 -16.79
C TRP A 168 19.09 -5.43 -16.34
N HIS A 169 18.20 -4.79 -17.10
CA HIS A 169 17.61 -3.52 -16.69
C HIS A 169 16.86 -3.64 -15.36
N ASN A 170 16.07 -4.70 -15.16
CA ASN A 170 15.37 -4.93 -13.89
C ASN A 170 16.35 -5.07 -12.71
N LEU A 171 17.50 -5.72 -12.88
CA LEU A 171 18.52 -5.84 -11.86
C LEU A 171 19.18 -4.49 -11.54
N ILE A 172 19.42 -3.64 -12.54
CA ILE A 172 19.91 -2.27 -12.31
C ILE A 172 18.92 -1.47 -11.46
N MET A 173 17.62 -1.54 -11.79
CA MET A 173 16.56 -0.89 -11.00
C MET A 173 16.56 -1.40 -9.56
N VAL A 174 16.66 -2.73 -9.37
CA VAL A 174 16.69 -3.33 -8.04
C VAL A 174 17.90 -2.88 -7.23
N LYS A 175 19.07 -2.83 -7.87
CA LYS A 175 20.30 -2.35 -7.24
C LYS A 175 20.20 -0.87 -6.84
N ASN A 176 19.59 -0.03 -7.67
CA ASN A 176 19.59 1.42 -7.44
C ASN A 176 18.47 1.88 -6.50
N GLU A 177 17.32 1.20 -6.50
CA GLU A 177 16.15 1.64 -5.72
C GLU A 177 15.91 0.79 -4.47
N TYR A 178 15.99 -0.54 -4.61
CA TYR A 178 15.55 -1.46 -3.56
C TYR A 178 16.66 -1.90 -2.64
N PHE A 179 17.90 -1.99 -3.13
CA PHE A 179 19.05 -2.28 -2.27
C PHE A 179 19.27 -1.19 -1.21
N PRO A 180 19.26 0.13 -1.54
CA PRO A 180 19.33 1.17 -0.52
C PRO A 180 18.16 1.10 0.46
N TRP A 181 16.94 0.88 -0.04
CA TRP A 181 15.76 0.76 0.82
C TRP A 181 15.92 -0.35 1.87
N VAL A 182 16.41 -1.54 1.48
CA VAL A 182 16.65 -2.63 2.44
C VAL A 182 17.77 -2.26 3.41
N LYS A 183 18.86 -1.67 2.93
CA LYS A 183 19.99 -1.25 3.75
C LYS A 183 19.60 -0.19 4.79
N ASP A 184 18.68 0.71 4.46
CA ASP A 184 18.28 1.76 5.39
C ASP A 184 17.37 1.21 6.51
N TRP A 185 16.68 0.09 6.28
CA TRP A 185 15.77 -0.54 7.25
C TRP A 185 16.41 -1.62 8.14
N VAL A 186 17.59 -2.14 7.78
CA VAL A 186 18.29 -3.27 8.44
C VAL A 186 19.65 -2.81 8.94
#